data_AF-A0A8E2JVA1-F1
#
_entry.id   AF-A0A8E2JVA1-F1
#
_cell.length_a   1.000
_cell.length_b   1.000
_cell.length_c   1.000
_cell.angle_alpha   90.00
_cell.angle_beta   90.00
_cell.angle_gamma   90.00
#
_symmetry.space_group_name_H-M   'P 1'
#
loop_
_entity.id
_entity.type
_entity.pdbx_description
1 polymer ?
#
loop_
_entity_poly.entity_id
_entity_poly.type
_entity_poly.pdbx_seq_one_letter_code
_entity_poly.pdbx_strand_id
1 'polypeptide(L)'
;DSVLMEAVWQGDLELVKLLLAAGAEINFQTLNGKTRLHCALKWAVYHNDISAVNILLDAGADVNNDVEGCQGGRTMTALQLASYKGNYKIVQLLLRAGADVNAIPGRHLIFDFRGSALQAALAAYRGKLDLVNRLLDAGADVNA
;
A
#
# COMPACT_ATOMS: atom_id res chain seq x y z
N ASP A 1 18.13 -8.34 7.52
CA ASP A 1 17.75 -7.50 6.38
C ASP A 1 17.16 -8.37 5.29
N SER A 2 15.97 -8.03 4.79
CA SER A 2 15.24 -8.85 3.81
C SER A 2 15.77 -8.57 2.41
N VAL A 3 16.46 -9.54 1.81
CA VAL A 3 17.02 -9.47 0.44
C VAL A 3 15.93 -9.15 -0.60
N LEU A 4 14.69 -9.60 -0.36
CA LEU A 4 13.53 -9.30 -1.20
C LEU A 4 13.23 -7.80 -1.25
N MET A 5 13.34 -7.09 -0.12
CA MET A 5 13.08 -5.66 -0.07
C MET A 5 14.11 -4.84 -0.84
N GLU A 6 15.38 -5.23 -0.75
CA GLU A 6 16.46 -4.57 -1.51
C GLU A 6 16.20 -4.69 -3.01
N ALA A 7 15.78 -5.87 -3.48
CA ALA A 7 15.40 -6.07 -4.89
C ALA A 7 14.22 -5.18 -5.30
N VAL A 8 13.19 -5.05 -4.45
CA VAL A 8 12.05 -4.15 -4.70
C VAL A 8 12.45 -2.68 -4.71
N TRP A 9 13.38 -2.28 -3.83
CA TRP A 9 13.90 -0.91 -3.77
C TRP A 9 14.75 -0.54 -4.97
N GLN A 10 15.54 -1.48 -5.46
CA GLN A 10 16.32 -1.32 -6.70
C GLN A 10 15.45 -1.41 -7.95
N GLY A 11 14.21 -1.91 -7.84
CA GLY A 11 13.32 -2.15 -8.98
C GLY A 11 13.73 -3.35 -9.83
N ASP A 12 14.56 -4.25 -9.30
CA ASP A 12 14.99 -5.47 -9.99
C ASP A 12 13.90 -6.53 -9.92
N LEU A 13 12.92 -6.42 -10.82
CA LEU A 13 11.74 -7.30 -10.83
C LEU A 13 12.10 -8.76 -11.12
N GLU A 14 13.20 -9.03 -11.83
CA GLU A 14 13.63 -10.40 -12.09
C GLU A 14 14.23 -11.03 -10.83
N LEU A 15 15.03 -10.27 -10.07
CA LEU A 15 15.50 -10.70 -8.76
C LEU A 15 14.33 -10.87 -7.78
N VAL A 16 13.33 -9.98 -7.80
CA VAL A 16 12.11 -10.13 -6.98
C VAL A 16 11.41 -11.45 -7.28
N LYS A 17 11.13 -11.76 -8.56
CA LYS A 17 10.49 -13.03 -8.97
C LYS A 17 11.33 -14.24 -8.54
N LEU A 18 12.65 -14.19 -8.73
CA LEU A 18 13.56 -15.27 -8.37
C LEU A 18 13.52 -15.55 -6.87
N LEU A 19 13.57 -14.50 -6.04
CA LEU A 19 13.54 -14.62 -4.58
C LEU A 19 12.19 -15.18 -4.10
N LEU A 20 11.09 -14.71 -4.68
CA LEU A 20 9.75 -15.24 -4.37
C LEU A 20 9.61 -16.71 -4.77
N ALA A 21 10.13 -17.09 -5.94
CA ALA A 21 10.17 -18.49 -6.38
C ALA A 21 11.05 -19.38 -5.47
N ALA A 22 12.09 -18.81 -4.85
CA ALA A 22 12.94 -19.48 -3.87
C ALA A 22 12.31 -19.58 -2.46
N GLY A 23 11.08 -19.08 -2.27
CA GLY A 23 10.36 -19.15 -1.00
C GLY A 23 10.65 -17.99 -0.04
N ALA A 24 11.12 -16.85 -0.55
CA ALA A 24 11.27 -15.65 0.28
C ALA A 24 9.93 -15.24 0.92
N GLU A 25 9.94 -15.01 2.23
CA GLU A 25 8.74 -14.62 2.97
C GLU A 25 8.33 -13.17 2.61
N ILE A 26 7.17 -13.02 1.97
CA ILE A 26 6.66 -11.72 1.52
C ILE A 26 6.03 -10.88 2.64
N ASN A 27 5.48 -11.54 3.67
CA ASN A 27 4.73 -10.91 4.77
C ASN A 27 5.49 -10.91 6.10
N PHE A 28 6.82 -11.04 6.07
CA PHE A 28 7.61 -11.16 7.29
C PHE A 28 7.44 -9.93 8.21
N GLN A 29 7.16 -10.16 9.49
CA GLN A 29 7.07 -9.13 10.52
C GLN A 29 8.17 -9.37 11.56
N THR A 30 8.97 -8.35 11.90
CA THR A 30 10.03 -8.49 12.90
C THR A 30 9.50 -8.28 14.32
N LEU A 31 10.06 -9.04 15.27
CA LEU A 31 9.62 -9.27 16.66
C LEU A 31 9.36 -8.04 17.55
N ASN A 32 9.69 -6.82 17.12
CA ASN A 32 9.56 -5.63 17.96
C ASN A 32 8.61 -4.56 17.42
N GLY A 33 7.93 -4.79 16.28
CA GLY A 33 7.03 -3.81 15.62
C GLY A 33 7.72 -2.51 15.16
N LYS A 34 8.95 -2.29 15.62
CA LYS A 34 9.83 -1.16 15.38
C LYS A 34 11.09 -1.72 14.76
N THR A 35 11.14 -1.78 13.44
CA THR A 35 12.23 -1.21 12.62
C THR A 35 12.13 -1.71 11.18
N ARG A 36 11.67 -0.79 10.33
CA ARG A 36 12.22 -0.37 9.03
C ARG A 36 12.57 -1.50 8.05
N LEU A 37 11.60 -2.01 7.27
CA LEU A 37 11.76 -2.37 5.84
C LEU A 37 10.61 -3.17 5.22
N HIS A 38 9.60 -3.64 5.95
CA HIS A 38 8.53 -4.48 5.37
C HIS A 38 7.40 -3.69 4.73
N CYS A 39 7.66 -3.13 3.55
CA CYS A 39 6.66 -2.39 2.80
C CYS A 39 6.92 -2.44 1.30
N ALA A 40 7.26 -3.61 0.76
CA ALA A 40 7.46 -3.79 -0.68
C ALA A 40 6.25 -3.25 -1.45
N LEU A 41 5.04 -3.61 -1.01
CA LEU A 41 3.81 -3.15 -1.62
C LEU A 41 3.63 -1.64 -1.49
N LYS A 42 3.76 -1.06 -0.29
CA LYS A 42 3.61 0.40 -0.10
C LYS A 42 4.70 1.19 -0.87
N TRP A 43 5.91 0.65 -0.99
CA TRP A 43 7.01 1.24 -1.76
C TRP A 43 6.69 1.27 -3.26
N ALA A 44 6.25 0.14 -3.81
CA ALA A 44 5.82 0.04 -5.19
C ALA A 44 4.66 1.00 -5.48
N VAL A 45 3.67 1.07 -4.57
CA VAL A 45 2.56 2.04 -4.65
C VAL A 45 3.06 3.48 -4.60
N TYR A 46 3.97 3.81 -3.69
CA TYR A 46 4.55 5.14 -3.56
C TYR A 46 5.26 5.58 -4.83
N HIS A 47 6.03 4.69 -5.45
CA HIS A 47 6.76 4.96 -6.70
C HIS A 47 5.89 4.82 -7.95
N ASN A 48 4.61 4.45 -7.80
CA ASN A 48 3.71 4.15 -8.91
C ASN A 48 4.24 3.03 -9.83
N ASP A 49 4.98 2.07 -9.26
CA ASP A 49 5.47 0.90 -9.97
C ASP A 49 4.38 -0.18 -10.02
N ILE A 50 3.58 -0.13 -11.09
CA ILE A 50 2.46 -1.05 -11.31
C ILE A 50 2.94 -2.50 -11.46
N SER A 51 4.12 -2.70 -12.05
CA SER A 51 4.67 -4.04 -12.30
C SER A 51 5.08 -4.69 -10.98
N ALA A 52 5.79 -3.95 -10.12
CA ALA A 52 6.12 -4.41 -8.77
C ALA A 52 4.86 -4.66 -7.95
N VAL A 53 3.85 -3.78 -8.01
CA VAL A 53 2.56 -3.99 -7.31
C VAL A 53 1.92 -5.32 -7.73
N ASN A 54 1.83 -5.61 -9.04
CA ASN A 54 1.26 -6.88 -9.50
C ASN A 54 2.05 -8.08 -8.99
N ILE A 55 3.37 -8.09 -9.16
CA ILE A 55 4.22 -9.21 -8.72
C ILE A 55 4.05 -9.48 -7.23
N LEU A 56 4.01 -8.42 -6.42
CA LEU A 56 3.87 -8.54 -4.97
C LEU A 56 2.48 -9.02 -4.57
N LEU A 57 1.41 -8.51 -5.19
CA LEU A 57 0.05 -8.98 -4.93
C LEU A 57 -0.14 -10.44 -5.37
N ASP A 58 0.38 -10.81 -6.53
CA ASP A 58 0.32 -12.19 -7.07
C ASP A 58 1.09 -13.17 -6.16
N ALA A 59 2.15 -12.70 -5.51
CA ALA A 59 2.92 -13.46 -4.54
C ALA A 59 2.30 -13.49 -3.12
N GLY A 60 1.12 -12.90 -2.94
CA GLY A 60 0.39 -12.93 -1.67
C GLY A 60 0.82 -11.88 -0.66
N ALA A 61 1.33 -10.72 -1.11
CA ALA A 61 1.58 -9.59 -0.22
C ALA A 61 0.27 -9.17 0.48
N ASP A 62 0.34 -9.03 1.80
CA ASP A 62 -0.77 -8.57 2.61
C ASP A 62 -1.10 -7.11 2.27
N VAL A 63 -2.23 -6.95 1.57
CA VAL A 63 -2.73 -5.67 1.09
C VAL A 63 -3.20 -4.75 2.22
N ASN A 64 -3.61 -5.33 3.35
CA ASN A 64 -4.18 -4.63 4.50
C ASN A 64 -3.18 -4.42 5.63
N ASN A 65 -1.92 -4.74 5.38
CA ASN A 65 -0.88 -4.65 6.39
C ASN A 65 -0.77 -3.22 6.97
N ASP A 66 -1.01 -3.12 8.27
CA ASP A 66 -1.08 -1.88 9.04
C ASP A 66 0.29 -1.38 9.51
N VAL A 67 1.38 -2.02 9.08
CA VAL A 67 2.75 -1.64 9.44
C VAL A 67 3.00 -0.14 9.35
N GLU A 68 3.42 0.41 10.48
CA GLU A 68 3.80 1.80 10.66
C GLU A 68 5.18 2.08 10.03
N GLY A 69 5.39 3.32 9.57
CA GLY A 69 6.75 3.83 9.35
C GLY A 69 7.44 3.45 8.03
N CYS A 70 6.67 3.10 7.00
CA CYS A 70 7.19 2.88 5.65
C CYS A 70 7.54 4.21 4.98
N GLN A 71 8.71 4.73 5.36
CA GLN A 71 9.24 6.07 5.12
C GLN A 71 8.41 7.24 5.71
N GLY A 72 9.11 8.09 6.46
CA GLY A 72 8.62 9.41 6.86
C GLY A 72 7.46 9.39 7.87
N GLY A 73 7.27 8.33 8.65
CA GLY A 73 6.26 8.31 9.72
C GLY A 73 4.80 8.37 9.22
N ARG A 74 4.56 8.12 7.93
CA ARG A 74 3.20 8.09 7.37
C ARG A 74 2.58 6.73 7.61
N THR A 75 1.54 6.71 8.41
CA THR A 75 0.67 5.56 8.66
C THR A 75 -0.42 5.58 7.60
N MET A 76 -0.13 5.16 6.36
CA MET A 76 -1.18 4.99 5.35
C MET A 76 -1.23 3.52 4.94
N THR A 77 -2.43 3.00 4.67
CA THR A 77 -2.57 1.73 3.94
C THR A 77 -2.12 1.91 2.50
N ALA A 78 -1.83 0.80 1.81
CA ALA A 78 -1.50 0.84 0.38
C ALA A 78 -2.62 1.56 -0.42
N LEU A 79 -3.89 1.29 -0.06
CA LEU A 79 -5.05 1.87 -0.73
C LEU A 79 -5.19 3.38 -0.48
N GLN A 80 -5.00 3.84 0.76
CA GLN A 80 -5.01 5.27 1.08
C GLN A 80 -3.89 6.00 0.34
N LEU A 81 -2.68 5.43 0.30
CA LEU A 81 -1.55 6.03 -0.40
C LEU A 81 -1.81 6.14 -1.91
N ALA A 82 -2.32 5.07 -2.53
CA ALA A 82 -2.69 5.07 -3.95
C ALA A 82 -3.79 6.11 -4.23
N SER A 83 -4.76 6.23 -3.33
CA SER A 83 -5.88 7.18 -3.43
C SER A 83 -5.41 8.64 -3.32
N TYR A 84 -4.56 8.92 -2.33
CA TYR A 84 -3.92 10.23 -2.15
C TYR A 84 -3.11 10.63 -3.38
N LYS A 85 -2.30 9.73 -3.93
CA LYS A 85 -1.57 9.98 -5.18
C LYS A 85 -2.46 10.05 -6.42
N GLY A 86 -3.64 9.43 -6.39
CA GLY A 86 -4.57 9.41 -7.53
C GLY A 86 -4.26 8.35 -8.57
N ASN A 87 -3.54 7.32 -8.17
CA ASN A 87 -3.14 6.25 -9.08
C ASN A 87 -4.30 5.27 -9.25
N TYR A 88 -5.25 5.61 -10.14
CA TYR A 88 -6.47 4.84 -10.37
C TYR A 88 -6.21 3.35 -10.63
N LYS A 89 -5.19 3.04 -11.45
CA LYS A 89 -4.84 1.66 -11.79
C LYS A 89 -4.38 0.87 -10.57
N ILE A 90 -3.58 1.48 -9.70
CA ILE A 90 -3.12 0.85 -8.45
C ILE A 90 -4.28 0.69 -7.46
N VAL A 91 -5.17 1.68 -7.35
CA VAL A 91 -6.39 1.57 -6.53
C VAL A 91 -7.22 0.35 -6.94
N GLN A 92 -7.44 0.16 -8.24
CA GLN A 92 -8.18 -1.01 -8.74
C GLN A 92 -7.48 -2.33 -8.43
N LEU A 93 -6.15 -2.40 -8.54
CA LEU A 93 -5.39 -3.60 -8.19
C LEU A 93 -5.51 -3.94 -6.71
N LEU A 94 -5.39 -2.94 -5.84
CA LEU A 94 -5.49 -3.13 -4.39
C LEU A 94 -6.92 -3.54 -3.98
N LEU A 95 -7.96 -2.91 -4.55
CA LEU A 95 -9.34 -3.31 -4.29
C LEU A 95 -9.63 -4.74 -4.75
N ARG A 96 -9.12 -5.15 -5.92
CA ARG A 96 -9.24 -6.53 -6.41
C ARG A 96 -8.50 -7.53 -5.52
N ALA A 97 -7.40 -7.11 -4.90
CA ALA A 97 -6.66 -7.91 -3.94
C ALA A 97 -7.31 -7.96 -2.54
N GLY A 98 -8.49 -7.34 -2.35
CA GLY A 98 -9.20 -7.36 -1.07
C GLY A 98 -8.75 -6.28 -0.09
N ALA A 99 -8.24 -5.14 -0.59
CA ALA A 99 -7.97 -3.99 0.26
C ALA A 99 -9.24 -3.53 0.99
N ASP A 100 -9.14 -3.36 2.30
CA ASP A 100 -10.19 -2.77 3.11
C ASP A 100 -10.30 -1.28 2.78
N VAL A 101 -11.40 -0.94 2.10
CA VAL A 101 -11.73 0.41 1.66
C VAL A 101 -11.92 1.38 2.83
N ASN A 102 -12.33 0.85 3.99
CA ASN A 102 -12.64 1.60 5.20
C ASN A 102 -11.55 1.49 6.26
N ALA A 103 -10.39 0.89 5.92
CA ALA A 103 -9.28 0.81 6.85
C ALA A 103 -8.87 2.21 7.35
N ILE A 104 -8.62 2.32 8.65
CA ILE A 104 -8.15 3.52 9.33
C ILE A 104 -6.73 3.22 9.82
N PRO A 105 -5.75 4.12 9.61
CA PRO A 105 -4.39 3.79 9.97
C PRO A 105 -4.16 3.72 11.48
N GLY A 106 -3.10 2.99 11.86
CA GLY A 106 -2.67 2.78 13.24
C GLY A 106 -2.54 4.07 14.06
N ARG A 107 -2.75 3.94 15.38
CA ARG A 107 -2.97 5.07 16.31
C ARG A 107 -1.75 5.95 16.59
N HIS A 108 -0.53 5.58 16.20
CA HIS A 108 0.68 6.37 16.53
C HIS A 108 0.97 7.45 15.48
N LEU A 109 0.69 8.70 15.88
CA LEU A 109 0.76 9.87 15.02
C LEU A 109 2.14 10.51 15.01
N ILE A 110 2.67 10.75 13.80
CA ILE A 110 3.64 11.83 13.54
C ILE A 110 3.09 12.79 12.46
N PHE A 111 2.11 12.37 11.65
CA PHE A 111 1.40 13.20 10.68
C PHE A 111 -0.13 12.99 10.80
N ASP A 112 -0.90 14.08 10.79
CA ASP A 112 -2.33 14.14 11.15
C ASP A 112 -3.34 13.54 10.14
N PHE A 113 -2.90 12.77 9.14
CA PHE A 113 -3.86 12.17 8.22
C PHE A 113 -4.51 10.92 8.82
N ARG A 114 -5.63 11.11 9.52
CA ARG A 114 -6.50 10.05 10.05
C ARG A 114 -7.69 9.76 9.14
N GLY A 115 -7.45 9.68 7.82
CA GLY A 115 -8.54 9.54 6.86
C GLY A 115 -8.63 8.16 6.22
N SER A 116 -9.86 7.72 5.89
CA SER A 116 -10.14 6.57 5.02
C SER A 116 -9.56 6.76 3.62
N ALA A 117 -9.58 5.72 2.78
CA ALA A 117 -9.18 5.85 1.38
C ALA A 117 -9.99 6.92 0.63
N LEU A 118 -11.27 7.07 0.98
CA LEU A 118 -12.17 8.10 0.46
C LEU A 118 -11.72 9.51 0.87
N GLN A 119 -11.43 9.72 2.15
CA GLN A 119 -10.90 11.00 2.64
C GLN A 119 -9.52 11.30 2.01
N ALA A 120 -8.70 10.28 1.73
CA ALA A 120 -7.40 10.44 1.09
C ALA A 120 -7.55 10.87 -0.38
N ALA A 121 -8.55 10.30 -1.08
CA ALA A 121 -8.91 10.71 -2.43
C ALA A 121 -9.39 12.16 -2.49
N LEU A 122 -10.18 12.60 -1.50
CA LEU A 122 -10.69 13.97 -1.40
C LEU A 122 -9.60 14.98 -1.01
N ALA A 123 -8.67 14.60 -0.14
CA ALA A 123 -7.53 15.43 0.27
C ALA A 123 -6.50 15.62 -0.86
N ALA A 124 -6.56 14.81 -1.90
CA ALA A 124 -5.67 14.93 -3.03
C ALA A 124 -6.06 16.10 -3.93
N TYR A 125 -5.12 16.99 -4.21
CA TYR A 125 -5.35 18.08 -5.16
C TYR A 125 -5.68 17.53 -6.56
N ARG A 126 -6.87 17.92 -7.05
CA ARG A 126 -7.45 17.77 -8.41
C ARG A 126 -8.43 16.61 -8.65
N GLY A 127 -9.71 16.95 -8.80
CA GLY A 127 -10.60 16.43 -9.86
C GLY A 127 -10.85 14.92 -9.94
N LYS A 128 -10.85 14.19 -8.82
CA LYS A 128 -10.98 12.72 -8.84
C LYS A 128 -12.40 12.22 -8.54
N LEU A 129 -13.42 12.78 -9.19
CA LEU A 129 -14.79 12.25 -9.07
C LEU A 129 -14.85 10.76 -9.43
N ASP A 130 -14.08 10.33 -10.43
CA ASP A 130 -13.98 8.91 -10.81
C ASP A 130 -13.32 8.03 -9.73
N LEU A 131 -12.38 8.56 -8.96
CA LEU A 131 -11.78 7.82 -7.84
C LEU A 131 -12.78 7.69 -6.69
N VAL A 132 -13.44 8.80 -6.36
CA VAL A 132 -14.48 8.86 -5.32
C VAL A 132 -15.59 7.86 -5.66
N ASN A 133 -16.12 7.89 -6.88
CA ASN A 133 -17.15 6.95 -7.32
C ASN A 133 -16.70 5.49 -7.18
N ARG A 134 -15.46 5.15 -7.59
CA ARG A 134 -14.96 3.78 -7.44
C ARG A 134 -14.80 3.34 -5.99
N LEU A 135 -14.38 4.25 -5.11
CA LEU A 135 -14.29 3.95 -3.68
C LEU A 135 -15.69 3.74 -3.10
N LEU A 136 -16.67 4.56 -3.48
CA LEU A 136 -18.07 4.37 -3.10
C LEU A 136 -18.65 3.06 -3.65
N ASP A 137 -18.38 2.71 -4.91
CA ASP A 137 -18.77 1.44 -5.52
C ASP A 137 -18.13 0.24 -4.79
N ALA A 138 -16.94 0.43 -4.23
CA ALA A 138 -16.25 -0.56 -3.41
C ALA A 138 -16.75 -0.60 -1.95
N GLY A 139 -17.75 0.20 -1.58
CA GLY A 139 -18.33 0.24 -0.24
C GLY A 139 -17.65 1.18 0.74
N ALA A 140 -16.95 2.22 0.25
CA ALA A 140 -16.41 3.27 1.12
C ALA A 140 -17.54 3.94 1.92
N ASP A 141 -17.39 4.01 3.24
CA ASP A 141 -18.30 4.74 4.10
C ASP A 141 -18.06 6.25 3.94
N VAL A 142 -19.11 6.95 3.53
CA VAL A 142 -19.09 8.41 3.33
C VAL A 142 -18.94 9.16 4.66
N ASN A 143 -19.24 8.50 5.78
CA ASN A 143 -19.21 9.05 7.14
C ASN A 143 -18.03 8.54 7.99
N ALA A 144 -17.10 7.77 7.40
CA ALA A 144 -15.91 7.24 8.09
C ALA A 144 -15.03 8.33 8.72
#